data_AF-A0A498SGG3-F1
#
_entry.id   AF-A0A498SGG3-F1
#
_cell.length_a   1.000
_cell.length_b   1.000
_cell.length_c   1.000
_cell.angle_alpha   90.00
_cell.angle_beta   90.00
_cell.angle_gamma   90.00
#
_symmetry.space_group_name_H-M   'P 1'
#
loop_
_entity.id
_entity.type
_entity.pdbx_description
1 polymer ?
#
loop_
_entity_poly.entity_id
_entity_poly.type
_entity_poly.pdbx_seq_one_letter_code
_entity_poly.pdbx_strand_id
1 'polypeptide(L)'
;QPLSCSPQHKVGKDEEYVFVCDIGNPLAGNSEAKFGFRLTGTKVDATNEAVEIKMSVNSTNDEAFGRDVDNELTVRVPVEIKAQLSLVGRSTPEQLDYSIRNRTSSDPIFDSEIGPVISHLYQVINRGPSAISGASLDIIWPSFAENGKHLLYLIDEPQVNDADKVKCRVKQAQNINPESLMISNEHIPTPSAIIYDDQIPVQQHYEREEHIREMYDDYKLRRRRRMHIHAKHMIRSQKIKRSQQQMITDQRRIRFIQAKDNMKQAVKMAKAAGKAIEYRGPLNRANIGCNRDNCTHIECDIQRLNEDEFVLVEIYARLALNTLIDNNIYEADISSIGIAKISALPSVPRYNPPAQLVAVTTDVNPTDPEQAQYGVPWWLYLIAILIGLVILALLILCLWRCGFFKRHRPPTEQATYNTNAKNMDMYADSQVRFAHPHMYSEDRHGIRV
;
A
#
# COMPACT_ATOMS: atom_id res chain seq x y z
N GLN A 1 -1.80 -14.93 -69.21
CA GLN A 1 -0.47 -15.28 -68.67
C GLN A 1 -0.17 -14.33 -67.51
N PRO A 2 0.56 -14.76 -66.47
CA PRO A 2 1.09 -13.81 -65.50
C PRO A 2 2.03 -12.84 -66.21
N LEU A 3 1.88 -11.54 -65.93
CA LEU A 3 2.75 -10.52 -66.47
C LEU A 3 4.19 -10.75 -65.97
N SER A 4 5.18 -10.62 -66.86
CA SER A 4 6.59 -10.71 -66.49
C SER A 4 7.04 -9.35 -65.97
N CYS A 5 7.42 -9.28 -64.70
CA CYS A 5 7.92 -8.07 -64.08
C CYS A 5 9.33 -8.29 -63.55
N SER A 6 10.25 -7.40 -63.93
CA SER A 6 11.64 -7.41 -63.45
C SER A 6 11.90 -6.16 -62.59
N PRO A 7 12.51 -6.33 -61.40
CA PRO A 7 12.98 -5.17 -60.62
C PRO A 7 14.16 -4.51 -61.32
N GLN A 8 14.10 -3.20 -61.53
CA GLN A 8 15.24 -2.39 -61.95
C GLN A 8 15.70 -1.53 -60.78
N HIS A 9 16.87 -1.82 -60.25
CA HIS A 9 17.48 -1.02 -59.19
C HIS A 9 18.09 0.23 -59.80
N LYS A 10 17.51 1.41 -59.57
CA LYS A 10 18.19 2.67 -59.90
C LYS A 10 19.23 2.95 -58.81
N VAL A 11 20.51 2.97 -59.19
CA VAL A 11 21.60 3.42 -58.31
C VAL A 11 21.57 4.96 -58.31
N GLY A 12 20.90 5.53 -57.33
CA GLY A 12 20.80 6.97 -57.07
C GLY A 12 20.65 7.23 -55.56
N LYS A 13 20.90 8.47 -55.13
CA LYS A 13 20.95 8.88 -53.69
C LYS A 13 19.65 8.67 -52.91
N ASP A 14 18.53 8.43 -53.60
CA ASP A 14 17.24 8.07 -53.02
C ASP A 14 16.87 6.66 -53.51
N GLU A 15 16.61 5.74 -52.58
CA GLU A 15 16.31 4.32 -52.85
C GLU A 15 14.92 4.14 -53.50
N GLU A 16 14.79 4.49 -54.78
CA GLU A 16 13.56 4.28 -55.55
C GLU A 16 13.54 2.87 -56.16
N TYR A 17 12.64 2.01 -55.67
CA TYR A 17 12.41 0.68 -56.24
C TYR A 17 11.50 0.78 -57.46
N VAL A 18 12.04 0.49 -58.65
CA VAL A 18 11.28 0.51 -59.91
C VAL A 18 11.02 -0.92 -60.37
N PHE A 19 9.76 -1.26 -60.65
CA PHE A 19 9.38 -2.53 -61.25
C PHE A 19 8.94 -2.29 -62.69
N VAL A 20 9.63 -2.92 -63.65
CA VAL A 20 9.29 -2.84 -65.08
C VAL A 20 8.56 -4.11 -65.47
N CYS A 21 7.38 -3.95 -66.08
CA CYS A 21 6.46 -5.04 -66.39
C CYS A 21 6.10 -5.03 -67.87
N ASP A 22 6.24 -6.17 -68.53
CA ASP A 22 5.92 -6.33 -69.95
C ASP A 22 4.41 -6.58 -70.12
N ILE A 23 3.68 -5.57 -70.58
CA ILE A 23 2.21 -5.59 -70.71
C ILE A 23 1.75 -6.25 -72.03
N GLY A 24 2.66 -6.43 -72.98
CA GLY A 24 2.43 -7.10 -74.26
C GLY A 24 3.17 -6.40 -75.40
N ASN A 25 3.74 -7.18 -76.32
CA ASN A 25 4.46 -6.66 -77.48
C ASN A 25 3.96 -7.33 -78.78
N PRO A 26 3.07 -6.67 -79.56
CA PRO A 26 2.37 -5.42 -79.28
C PRO A 26 1.10 -5.62 -78.44
N LEU A 27 0.67 -4.59 -77.71
CA LEU A 27 -0.68 -4.53 -77.14
C LEU A 27 -1.67 -4.11 -78.24
N ALA A 28 -2.70 -4.93 -78.50
CA ALA A 28 -3.65 -4.68 -79.59
C ALA A 28 -4.56 -3.46 -79.30
N GLY A 29 -5.00 -2.77 -80.35
CA GLY A 29 -5.95 -1.66 -80.22
C GLY A 29 -7.26 -2.09 -79.55
N ASN A 30 -7.80 -1.24 -78.67
CA ASN A 30 -8.98 -1.52 -77.85
C ASN A 30 -8.87 -2.74 -76.91
N SER A 31 -7.65 -3.22 -76.64
CA SER A 31 -7.42 -4.28 -75.64
C SER A 31 -6.99 -3.69 -74.31
N GLU A 32 -7.42 -4.33 -73.21
CA GLU A 32 -7.06 -3.96 -71.84
C GLU A 32 -6.24 -5.07 -71.19
N ALA A 33 -5.11 -4.71 -70.59
CA ALA A 33 -4.34 -5.60 -69.73
C ALA A 33 -4.66 -5.32 -68.26
N LYS A 34 -5.19 -6.33 -67.55
CA LYS A 34 -5.54 -6.23 -66.12
C LYS A 34 -4.57 -7.06 -65.29
N PHE A 35 -3.88 -6.40 -64.37
CA PHE A 35 -2.95 -7.02 -63.44
C PHE A 35 -3.02 -6.32 -62.09
N GLY A 36 -2.51 -6.99 -61.06
CA GLY A 36 -2.42 -6.44 -59.72
C GLY A 36 -1.07 -6.75 -59.11
N PHE A 37 -0.58 -5.83 -58.28
CA PHE A 37 0.65 -6.02 -57.52
C PHE A 37 0.33 -6.28 -56.07
N ARG A 38 1.08 -7.19 -55.45
CA ARG A 38 1.10 -7.36 -54.00
C ARG A 38 2.41 -6.81 -53.47
N LEU A 39 2.34 -5.64 -52.84
CA LEU A 39 3.47 -5.00 -52.21
C LEU A 39 3.41 -5.26 -50.70
N THR A 40 4.52 -5.70 -50.11
CA THR A 40 4.68 -5.88 -48.67
C THR A 40 5.78 -4.95 -48.20
N GLY A 41 5.42 -3.91 -47.45
CA GLY A 41 6.38 -3.00 -46.84
C GLY A 41 6.92 -3.55 -45.52
N THR A 42 8.24 -3.56 -45.35
CA THR A 42 8.90 -3.85 -44.07
C THR A 42 9.54 -2.55 -43.55
N LYS A 43 9.26 -2.17 -42.29
CA LYS A 43 9.81 -0.94 -41.66
C LYS A 43 9.52 0.34 -42.47
N VAL A 44 8.23 0.61 -42.72
CA VAL A 44 7.80 1.88 -43.34
C VAL A 44 8.18 3.02 -42.40
N ASP A 45 8.89 4.03 -42.93
CA ASP A 45 9.25 5.21 -42.14
C ASP A 45 7.97 5.97 -41.77
N ALA A 46 7.74 6.13 -40.47
CA ALA A 46 6.55 6.75 -39.92
C ALA A 46 6.53 8.27 -40.09
N THR A 47 7.64 8.88 -40.54
CA THR A 47 7.75 10.32 -40.79
C THR A 47 6.86 10.81 -41.94
N ASN A 48 6.60 9.94 -42.92
CA ASN A 48 5.80 10.27 -44.09
C ASN A 48 4.30 9.97 -43.85
N GLU A 49 3.42 10.91 -44.22
CA GLU A 49 1.96 10.74 -44.06
C GLU A 49 1.35 9.72 -45.03
N ALA A 50 2.00 9.50 -46.18
CA ALA A 50 1.55 8.57 -47.19
C ALA A 50 2.73 7.97 -47.95
N VAL A 51 2.57 6.72 -48.38
CA VAL A 51 3.42 6.08 -49.39
C VAL A 51 2.84 6.41 -50.76
N GLU A 52 3.62 7.10 -51.60
CA GLU A 52 3.25 7.40 -52.98
C GLU A 52 3.77 6.31 -53.91
N ILE A 53 2.87 5.67 -54.66
CA ILE A 53 3.21 4.67 -55.67
C ILE A 53 2.95 5.30 -57.03
N LYS A 54 4.03 5.58 -57.77
CA LYS A 54 3.97 6.14 -59.13
C LYS A 54 3.97 5.01 -60.14
N MET A 55 3.03 5.05 -61.07
CA MET A 55 2.90 4.12 -62.19
C MET A 55 2.98 4.95 -63.47
N SER A 56 3.80 4.52 -64.42
CA SER A 56 3.93 5.16 -65.72
C SER A 56 3.94 4.08 -66.80
N VAL A 57 3.21 4.33 -67.89
CA VAL A 57 3.15 3.44 -69.06
C VAL A 57 3.91 4.10 -70.20
N ASN A 58 4.76 3.33 -70.88
CA ASN A 58 5.52 3.80 -72.02
C ASN A 58 5.51 2.75 -73.15
N SER A 59 5.58 3.21 -74.39
CA SER A 59 5.67 2.37 -75.58
C SER A 59 6.84 2.83 -76.47
N THR A 60 7.31 1.97 -77.38
CA THR A 60 8.36 2.35 -78.33
C THR A 60 7.87 3.26 -79.46
N ASN A 61 6.56 3.53 -79.53
CA ASN A 61 5.94 4.30 -80.59
C ASN A 61 5.90 5.78 -80.21
N ASP A 62 6.21 6.66 -81.16
CA ASP A 62 6.11 8.10 -80.95
C ASP A 62 4.66 8.51 -80.69
N GLU A 63 4.45 9.18 -79.56
CA GLU A 63 3.16 9.69 -79.17
C GLU A 63 2.86 11.05 -79.81
N ALA A 64 1.58 11.31 -80.09
CA ALA A 64 1.16 12.61 -80.62
C ALA A 64 1.27 13.70 -79.54
N PHE A 65 1.68 14.90 -79.96
CA PHE A 65 1.87 16.04 -79.06
C PHE A 65 0.64 16.29 -78.17
N GLY A 66 0.85 16.29 -76.85
CA GLY A 66 -0.16 16.60 -75.83
C GLY A 66 -1.09 15.45 -75.45
N ARG A 67 -0.81 14.21 -75.87
CA ARG A 67 -1.57 13.02 -75.43
C ARG A 67 -0.90 12.23 -74.31
N ASP A 68 0.32 12.57 -73.93
CA ASP A 68 1.15 11.91 -72.93
C ASP A 68 0.68 12.10 -71.47
N VAL A 69 -0.34 12.93 -71.23
CA VAL A 69 -0.80 13.30 -69.89
C VAL A 69 -1.55 12.20 -69.14
N ASP A 70 -2.03 11.17 -69.83
CA ASP A 70 -2.74 10.02 -69.23
C ASP A 70 -1.84 8.80 -68.99
N ASN A 71 -0.55 8.91 -69.32
CA ASN A 71 0.44 7.83 -69.13
C ASN A 71 0.88 7.66 -67.67
N GLU A 72 0.57 8.62 -66.79
CA GLU A 72 1.01 8.61 -65.39
C GLU A 72 -0.16 8.51 -64.39
N LEU A 73 0.02 7.65 -63.39
CA LEU A 73 -0.91 7.49 -62.28
C LEU A 73 -0.14 7.45 -60.96
N THR A 74 -0.53 8.29 -59.99
CA THR A 74 0.03 8.24 -58.64
C THR A 74 -1.03 7.77 -57.65
N VAL A 75 -0.77 6.65 -56.99
CA VAL A 75 -1.63 6.10 -55.92
C VAL A 75 -1.03 6.50 -54.57
N ARG A 76 -1.84 7.13 -53.72
CA ARG A 76 -1.43 7.53 -52.36
C ARG A 76 -2.02 6.56 -51.34
N VAL A 77 -1.15 5.84 -50.63
CA VAL A 77 -1.55 4.95 -49.53
C VAL A 77 -1.25 5.66 -48.21
N PRO A 78 -2.26 6.09 -47.44
CA PRO A 78 -2.02 6.78 -46.17
C PRO A 78 -1.36 5.84 -45.15
N VAL A 79 -0.41 6.37 -44.38
CA VAL A 79 0.27 5.64 -43.30
C VAL A 79 -0.44 5.93 -41.99
N GLU A 80 -0.85 4.88 -41.29
CA GLU A 80 -1.45 4.98 -39.95
C GLU A 80 -0.47 4.48 -38.88
N ILE A 81 -0.30 5.27 -37.82
CA ILE A 81 0.51 4.90 -36.67
C ILE A 81 -0.35 4.13 -35.68
N LYS A 82 0.11 2.95 -35.27
CA LYS A 82 -0.55 2.11 -34.27
C LYS A 82 0.43 1.75 -33.17
N ALA A 83 0.41 2.54 -32.10
CA ALA A 83 1.22 2.31 -30.91
C ALA A 83 0.33 1.90 -29.73
N GLN A 84 0.62 0.75 -29.11
CA GLN A 84 -0.22 0.23 -28.03
C GLN A 84 0.60 0.14 -26.75
N LEU A 85 0.45 1.16 -25.90
CA LEU A 85 1.04 1.14 -24.56
C LEU A 85 0.23 0.21 -23.66
N SER A 86 0.92 -0.67 -22.94
CA SER A 86 0.34 -1.54 -21.92
C SER A 86 1.05 -1.30 -20.60
N LEU A 87 0.27 -1.11 -19.53
CA LEU A 87 0.75 -0.97 -18.17
C LEU A 87 0.36 -2.22 -17.38
N VAL A 88 1.32 -2.82 -16.68
CA VAL A 88 1.09 -3.93 -15.75
C VAL A 88 1.77 -3.57 -14.45
N GLY A 89 1.22 -4.00 -13.32
CA GLY A 89 1.87 -3.82 -12.03
C GLY A 89 1.66 -5.00 -11.11
N ARG A 90 2.58 -5.19 -10.17
CA ARG A 90 2.58 -6.29 -9.20
C ARG A 90 3.13 -5.81 -7.86
N SER A 91 2.54 -6.29 -6.77
CA SER A 91 3.09 -6.08 -5.44
C SER A 91 3.93 -7.27 -4.99
N THR A 92 4.99 -6.98 -4.24
CA THR A 92 5.89 -7.92 -3.60
C THR A 92 6.11 -7.49 -2.15
N PRO A 93 5.53 -8.22 -1.16
CA PRO A 93 4.63 -9.36 -1.31
C PRO A 93 3.21 -8.95 -1.74
N GLU A 94 2.45 -9.88 -2.33
CA GLU A 94 1.03 -9.64 -2.66
C GLU A 94 0.13 -9.64 -1.41
N GLN A 95 0.44 -10.52 -0.47
CA GLN A 95 -0.20 -10.61 0.83
C GLN A 95 0.86 -10.47 1.93
N LEU A 96 0.55 -9.66 2.94
CA LEU A 96 1.39 -9.41 4.09
C LEU A 96 0.60 -9.67 5.37
N ASP A 97 1.03 -10.67 6.11
CA ASP A 97 0.46 -10.97 7.42
C ASP A 97 1.30 -10.30 8.53
N TYR A 98 0.64 -9.66 9.49
CA TYR A 98 1.31 -8.98 10.60
C TYR A 98 0.64 -9.26 11.95
N SER A 99 1.41 -9.25 13.04
CA SER A 99 0.86 -9.38 14.39
C SER A 99 0.55 -8.01 15.00
N ILE A 100 -0.66 -7.86 15.54
CA ILE A 100 -1.12 -6.65 16.23
C ILE A 100 -0.31 -6.39 17.52
N ARG A 101 0.31 -7.44 18.08
CA ARG A 101 1.10 -7.37 19.32
C ARG A 101 2.48 -6.76 19.11
N ASN A 102 3.06 -6.98 17.93
CA ASN A 102 4.40 -6.52 17.59
C ASN A 102 4.38 -5.08 17.10
N ARG A 103 4.08 -4.15 18.02
CA ARG A 103 4.21 -2.73 17.75
C ARG A 103 5.66 -2.37 17.46
N THR A 104 5.84 -1.55 16.43
CA THR A 104 7.16 -1.07 16.02
C THR A 104 7.64 0.09 16.88
N SER A 105 8.95 0.36 16.87
CA SER A 105 9.53 1.44 17.68
C SER A 105 8.88 2.78 17.35
N SER A 106 8.60 3.60 18.36
CA SER A 106 8.06 4.95 18.15
C SER A 106 9.10 5.93 17.62
N ASP A 107 10.39 5.60 17.75
CA ASP A 107 11.51 6.43 17.32
C ASP A 107 12.51 5.55 16.55
N PRO A 108 12.18 5.16 15.30
CA PRO A 108 12.98 4.22 14.52
C PRO A 108 14.31 4.86 14.11
N ILE A 109 15.39 4.07 14.09
CA ILE A 109 16.70 4.51 13.54
C ILE A 109 17.00 3.80 12.22
N PHE A 110 16.65 2.52 12.14
CA PHE A 110 16.67 1.75 10.89
C PHE A 110 15.30 1.74 10.23
N ASP A 111 15.27 1.61 8.92
CA ASP A 111 14.03 1.44 8.16
C ASP A 111 13.28 0.17 8.59
N SER A 112 13.99 -0.93 8.86
CA SER A 112 13.41 -2.20 9.33
C SER A 112 12.62 -2.09 10.63
N GLU A 113 12.90 -1.06 11.45
CA GLU A 113 12.15 -0.80 12.68
C GLU A 113 10.79 -0.15 12.44
N ILE A 114 10.50 0.40 11.25
CA ILE A 114 9.17 0.92 10.90
C ILE A 114 8.19 -0.24 10.66
N GLY A 115 8.67 -1.29 9.98
CA GLY A 115 7.89 -2.45 9.59
C GLY A 115 8.46 -3.20 8.38
N PRO A 116 7.68 -4.13 7.80
CA PRO A 116 8.10 -4.97 6.69
C PRO A 116 8.24 -4.19 5.39
N VAL A 117 9.07 -4.71 4.48
CA VAL A 117 9.25 -4.19 3.13
C VAL A 117 8.03 -4.50 2.27
N ILE A 118 7.58 -3.51 1.50
CA ILE A 118 6.65 -3.67 0.40
C ILE A 118 7.28 -2.99 -0.82
N SER A 119 7.34 -3.71 -1.93
CA SER A 119 7.69 -3.11 -3.22
C SER A 119 6.57 -3.28 -4.23
N HIS A 120 6.31 -2.22 -4.98
CA HIS A 120 5.39 -2.27 -6.11
C HIS A 120 6.19 -2.09 -7.40
N LEU A 121 6.10 -3.09 -8.28
CA LEU A 121 6.72 -3.12 -9.58
C LEU A 121 5.72 -2.68 -10.64
N TYR A 122 6.12 -1.75 -11.49
CA TYR A 122 5.37 -1.29 -12.67
C TYR A 122 6.14 -1.63 -13.93
N GLN A 123 5.49 -2.30 -14.86
CA GLN A 123 6.00 -2.61 -16.19
C GLN A 123 5.22 -1.83 -17.24
N VAL A 124 5.94 -1.04 -18.03
CA VAL A 124 5.39 -0.33 -19.19
C VAL A 124 5.98 -0.96 -20.44
N ILE A 125 5.11 -1.48 -21.33
CA ILE A 125 5.52 -2.19 -22.55
C ILE A 125 4.76 -1.64 -23.76
N ASN A 126 5.45 -1.50 -24.88
CA ASN A 126 4.81 -1.22 -26.17
C ASN A 126 4.44 -2.53 -26.87
N ARG A 127 3.15 -2.85 -26.91
CA ARG A 127 2.59 -4.01 -27.64
C ARG A 127 2.19 -3.68 -29.08
N GLY A 128 2.41 -2.43 -29.51
CA GLY A 128 2.05 -1.98 -30.85
C GLY A 128 3.22 -2.09 -31.83
N PRO A 129 2.94 -2.21 -33.13
CA PRO A 129 3.97 -2.27 -34.17
C PRO A 129 4.74 -0.95 -34.35
N SER A 130 4.12 0.19 -33.99
CA SER A 130 4.78 1.49 -34.11
C SER A 130 5.59 1.82 -32.85
N ALA A 131 6.79 2.35 -33.05
CA ALA A 131 7.62 2.84 -31.96
C ALA A 131 7.01 4.10 -31.32
N ILE A 132 7.14 4.20 -30.00
CA ILE A 132 6.72 5.34 -29.19
C ILE A 132 7.94 6.23 -28.98
N SER A 133 7.86 7.52 -29.32
CA SER A 133 9.00 8.45 -29.14
C SER A 133 9.18 8.85 -27.68
N GLY A 134 8.09 8.94 -26.93
CA GLY A 134 8.11 9.17 -25.50
C GLY A 134 6.79 8.77 -24.83
N ALA A 135 6.89 8.34 -23.59
CA ALA A 135 5.76 8.03 -22.72
C ALA A 135 5.99 8.64 -21.33
N SER A 136 4.92 8.80 -20.56
CA SER A 136 4.98 9.21 -19.16
C SER A 136 4.27 8.18 -18.29
N LEU A 137 4.85 7.90 -17.13
CA LEU A 137 4.26 7.06 -16.09
C LEU A 137 4.12 7.89 -14.81
N ASP A 138 2.88 8.18 -14.45
CA ASP A 138 2.51 8.89 -13.22
C ASP A 138 2.09 7.86 -12.17
N ILE A 139 2.83 7.76 -11.06
CA ILE A 139 2.51 6.87 -9.95
C ILE A 139 2.04 7.69 -8.76
N ILE A 140 0.85 7.35 -8.27
CA ILE A 140 0.22 7.92 -7.11
C ILE A 140 0.42 6.94 -5.95
N TRP A 141 1.26 7.34 -5.00
CA TRP A 141 1.71 6.48 -3.91
C TRP A 141 1.10 6.88 -2.56
N PRO A 142 0.44 5.96 -1.82
CA PRO A 142 -0.25 6.27 -0.57
C PRO A 142 0.73 6.37 0.62
N SER A 143 1.47 7.48 0.67
CA SER A 143 2.47 7.73 1.71
C SER A 143 1.89 7.92 3.11
N PHE A 144 0.68 8.48 3.21
CA PHE A 144 0.07 8.88 4.48
C PHE A 144 -1.33 8.31 4.64
N ALA A 145 -1.71 8.00 5.88
CA ALA A 145 -3.09 7.67 6.25
C ALA A 145 -3.92 8.95 6.46
N GLU A 146 -5.24 8.82 6.64
CA GLU A 146 -6.16 9.95 6.85
C GLU A 146 -5.80 10.83 8.06
N ASN A 147 -5.11 10.27 9.05
CA ASN A 147 -4.64 10.96 10.24
C ASN A 147 -3.33 11.76 10.03
N GLY A 148 -2.74 11.73 8.83
CA GLY A 148 -1.48 12.38 8.50
C GLY A 148 -0.22 11.64 8.96
N LYS A 149 -0.35 10.46 9.57
CA LYS A 149 0.79 9.57 9.87
C LYS A 149 1.21 8.79 8.62
N HIS A 150 2.46 8.36 8.59
CA HIS A 150 2.98 7.51 7.50
C HIS A 150 2.22 6.20 7.40
N LEU A 151 1.90 5.77 6.17
CA LEU A 151 1.34 4.46 5.85
C LEU A 151 2.38 3.63 5.10
N LEU A 152 2.67 3.98 3.84
CA LEU A 152 3.79 3.44 3.08
C LEU A 152 4.94 4.43 3.11
N TYR A 153 5.91 4.17 3.97
CA TYR A 153 7.09 5.01 4.13
C TYR A 153 8.08 4.79 2.97
N LEU A 154 8.25 5.78 2.11
CA LEU A 154 9.23 5.72 1.01
C LEU A 154 10.65 5.74 1.57
N ILE A 155 11.42 4.72 1.23
CA ILE A 155 12.78 4.50 1.76
C ILE A 155 13.82 5.14 0.86
N ASP A 156 13.63 5.02 -0.45
CA ASP A 156 14.56 5.50 -1.46
C ASP A 156 13.82 5.94 -2.74
N GLU A 157 14.56 6.50 -3.68
CA GLU A 157 14.06 6.81 -5.01
C GLU A 157 13.64 5.54 -5.78
N PRO A 158 12.67 5.66 -6.73
CA PRO A 158 12.24 4.53 -7.55
C PRO A 158 13.41 3.92 -8.32
N GLN A 159 13.57 2.60 -8.21
CA GLN A 159 14.58 1.85 -8.93
C GLN A 159 14.10 1.55 -10.34
N VAL A 160 14.98 1.69 -11.33
CA VAL A 160 14.66 1.48 -12.75
C VAL A 160 15.62 0.48 -13.36
N ASN A 161 15.13 -0.33 -14.32
CA ASN A 161 15.99 -1.29 -15.02
C ASN A 161 16.97 -0.64 -16.01
N ASP A 162 16.58 0.49 -16.60
CA ASP A 162 17.35 1.19 -17.64
C ASP A 162 17.27 2.71 -17.37
N ALA A 163 18.30 3.23 -16.71
CA ALA A 163 18.40 4.64 -16.31
C ALA A 163 18.58 5.60 -17.50
N ASP A 164 19.02 5.09 -18.65
CA ASP A 164 19.13 5.89 -19.87
C ASP A 164 17.75 6.11 -20.49
N LYS A 165 16.86 5.12 -20.41
CA LYS A 165 15.51 5.20 -20.97
C LYS A 165 14.46 5.79 -20.03
N VAL A 166 14.58 5.60 -18.72
CA VAL A 166 13.57 6.05 -17.75
C VAL A 166 14.21 6.96 -16.71
N LYS A 167 13.61 8.13 -16.51
CA LYS A 167 13.99 9.06 -15.44
C LYS A 167 12.79 9.35 -14.56
N CYS A 168 12.82 8.83 -13.34
CA CYS A 168 11.79 9.04 -12.34
C CYS A 168 12.13 10.19 -11.40
N ARG A 169 11.12 10.97 -11.02
CA ARG A 169 11.23 12.11 -10.10
C ARG A 169 10.03 12.15 -9.17
N VAL A 170 10.29 12.19 -7.87
CA VAL A 170 9.25 12.37 -6.86
C VAL A 170 8.97 13.86 -6.70
N LYS A 171 7.74 14.31 -6.98
CA LYS A 171 7.37 15.74 -6.88
C LYS A 171 7.55 16.28 -5.46
N GLN A 172 7.19 15.49 -4.48
CA GLN A 172 7.36 15.79 -3.07
C GLN A 172 8.62 15.09 -2.53
N ALA A 173 9.81 15.51 -2.98
CA ALA A 173 11.08 14.90 -2.59
C ALA A 173 11.28 14.84 -1.06
N GLN A 174 10.66 15.76 -0.31
CA GLN A 174 10.66 15.75 1.16
C GLN A 174 9.97 14.53 1.80
N ASN A 175 9.18 13.78 1.03
CA ASN A 175 8.50 12.59 1.51
C ASN A 175 9.35 11.32 1.33
N ILE A 176 10.51 11.42 0.67
CA ILE A 176 11.49 10.32 0.59
C ILE A 176 12.32 10.36 1.87
N ASN A 177 12.32 9.26 2.62
CA ASN A 177 13.07 9.08 3.86
C ASN A 177 13.16 10.35 4.74
N PRO A 178 12.02 10.98 5.12
CA PRO A 178 12.00 12.27 5.82
C PRO A 178 12.73 12.22 7.18
N GLU A 179 12.79 11.04 7.79
CA GLU A 179 13.45 10.84 9.08
C GLU A 179 14.96 10.54 8.95
N SER A 180 15.48 10.46 7.72
CA SER A 180 16.88 10.12 7.42
C SER A 180 17.32 8.81 8.08
N LEU A 181 16.44 7.80 8.05
CA LEU A 181 16.68 6.48 8.59
C LEU A 181 17.79 5.77 7.83
N MET A 182 18.49 4.90 8.53
CA MET A 182 19.50 4.04 7.94
C MET A 182 18.81 2.92 7.16
N ILE A 183 19.07 2.86 5.85
CA ILE A 183 18.44 1.90 4.94
C ILE A 183 19.17 0.56 5.08
N SER A 184 18.43 -0.48 5.42
CA SER A 184 18.91 -1.85 5.40
C SER A 184 19.01 -2.39 3.97
N ASN A 185 19.98 -3.28 3.73
CA ASN A 185 20.28 -3.86 2.41
C ASN A 185 19.20 -4.81 1.87
N GLU A 186 18.07 -4.99 2.57
CA GLU A 186 16.96 -5.87 2.13
C GLU A 186 16.30 -5.39 0.82
N HIS A 187 16.49 -4.12 0.44
CA HIS A 187 15.92 -3.49 -0.76
C HIS A 187 16.82 -3.55 -1.99
N ILE A 188 18.05 -4.05 -1.84
CA ILE A 188 19.02 -4.11 -2.93
C ILE A 188 18.88 -5.50 -3.57
N PRO A 189 18.56 -5.62 -4.88
CA PRO A 189 18.64 -6.91 -5.55
C PRO A 189 20.09 -7.40 -5.47
N THR A 190 20.34 -8.39 -4.64
CA THR A 190 21.64 -9.07 -4.62
C THR A 190 21.82 -9.77 -5.97
N PRO A 191 22.96 -9.61 -6.66
CA PRO A 191 23.32 -10.52 -7.74
C PRO A 191 23.31 -11.92 -7.14
N SER A 192 22.52 -12.82 -7.73
CA SER A 192 22.46 -14.22 -7.30
C SER A 192 23.86 -14.84 -7.32
N ALA A 193 24.47 -14.98 -6.14
CA ALA A 193 25.63 -15.82 -5.91
C ALA A 193 25.58 -16.36 -4.47
N ILE A 194 25.22 -17.64 -4.39
CA ILE A 194 25.42 -18.51 -3.24
C ILE A 194 26.94 -18.64 -3.01
N ILE A 195 27.45 -18.19 -1.85
CA ILE A 195 28.37 -18.95 -0.99
C ILE A 195 28.09 -18.50 0.45
N TYR A 196 27.40 -19.32 1.25
CA TYR A 196 27.57 -19.27 2.70
C TYR A 196 28.95 -19.88 2.97
N ASP A 197 29.96 -19.04 3.17
CA ASP A 197 31.24 -19.48 3.70
C ASP A 197 31.13 -19.47 5.22
N ASP A 198 30.99 -20.67 5.77
CA ASP A 198 30.71 -20.94 7.17
C ASP A 198 32.00 -20.92 8.00
N GLN A 199 32.78 -19.83 7.91
CA GLN A 199 33.96 -19.58 8.75
C GLN A 199 34.19 -18.07 8.99
N ILE A 200 33.29 -17.40 9.71
CA ILE A 200 33.63 -16.12 10.35
C ILE A 200 33.99 -16.41 11.83
N PRO A 201 35.22 -16.12 12.27
CA PRO A 201 35.62 -16.32 13.66
C PRO A 201 34.79 -15.42 14.59
N VAL A 202 34.33 -16.00 15.71
CA VAL A 202 33.43 -15.38 16.73
C VAL A 202 33.90 -13.99 17.21
N GLN A 203 35.20 -13.70 17.12
CA GLN A 203 35.77 -12.38 17.46
C GLN A 203 35.27 -11.24 16.55
N GLN A 204 35.11 -11.49 15.24
CA GLN A 204 34.69 -10.47 14.26
C GLN A 204 33.20 -10.11 14.38
N HIS A 205 32.37 -11.02 14.91
CA HIS A 205 30.95 -10.74 15.16
C HIS A 205 30.76 -9.72 16.29
N TYR A 206 31.56 -9.80 17.35
CA TYR A 206 31.50 -8.85 18.47
C TYR A 206 31.99 -7.44 18.07
N GLU A 207 33.10 -7.35 17.33
CA GLU A 207 33.62 -6.05 16.85
C GLU A 207 32.64 -5.36 15.87
N ARG A 208 31.95 -6.15 15.03
CA ARG A 208 30.93 -5.63 14.10
C ARG A 208 29.69 -5.11 14.84
N GLU A 209 29.23 -5.82 15.87
CA GLU A 209 28.10 -5.39 16.70
C GLU A 209 28.42 -4.13 17.52
N GLU A 210 29.62 -4.03 18.08
CA GLU A 210 30.06 -2.81 18.79
C GLU A 210 30.15 -1.60 17.84
N HIS A 211 30.71 -1.78 16.64
CA HIS A 211 30.77 -0.70 15.65
C HIS A 211 29.37 -0.25 15.19
N ILE A 212 28.43 -1.19 15.00
CA ILE A 212 27.03 -0.86 14.71
C ILE A 212 26.39 -0.09 15.88
N ARG A 213 26.70 -0.46 17.12
CA ARG A 213 26.19 0.18 18.34
C ARG A 213 26.75 1.59 18.54
N GLU A 214 28.03 1.82 18.29
CA GLU A 214 28.65 3.15 18.34
C GLU A 214 28.10 4.06 17.23
N MET A 215 27.94 3.52 16.01
CA MET A 215 27.30 4.21 14.90
C MET A 215 25.86 4.62 15.25
N TYR A 216 25.11 3.72 15.90
CA TYR A 216 23.75 3.96 16.37
C TYR A 216 23.68 5.10 17.41
N ASP A 217 24.59 5.12 18.38
CA ASP A 217 24.64 6.16 19.41
C ASP A 217 25.04 7.54 18.85
N ASP A 218 25.98 7.63 17.90
CA ASP A 218 26.31 8.89 17.20
C ASP A 218 25.12 9.41 16.39
N TYR A 219 24.41 8.52 15.68
CA TYR A 219 23.23 8.87 14.91
C TYR A 219 22.10 9.43 15.78
N LYS A 220 21.84 8.78 16.92
CA LYS A 220 20.88 9.23 17.93
C LYS A 220 21.21 10.61 18.47
N LEU A 221 22.50 10.91 18.67
CA LEU A 221 22.97 12.22 19.13
C LEU A 221 22.79 13.31 18.06
N ARG A 222 23.06 13.00 16.79
CA ARG A 222 22.86 13.92 15.65
C ARG A 222 21.38 14.22 15.42
N ARG A 223 20.50 13.22 15.50
CA ARG A 223 19.04 13.39 15.34
C ARG A 223 18.43 14.29 16.41
N ARG A 224 18.86 14.13 17.68
CA ARG A 224 18.47 15.04 18.78
C ARG A 224 18.86 16.50 18.48
N ARG A 225 20.04 16.75 17.92
CA ARG A 225 20.47 18.10 17.52
C ARG A 225 19.61 18.68 16.38
N ARG A 226 19.23 17.89 15.37
CA ARG A 226 18.35 18.35 14.27
C ARG A 226 16.94 18.69 14.73
N MET A 227 16.36 17.87 15.63
CA MET A 227 15.03 18.11 16.21
C MET A 227 14.96 19.43 16.99
N HIS A 228 16.04 19.79 17.71
CA HIS A 228 16.13 21.10 18.39
C HIS A 228 16.21 22.30 17.44
N ILE A 229 16.76 22.13 16.23
CA ILE A 229 16.84 23.20 15.21
C ILE A 229 15.48 23.38 14.52
N HIS A 230 14.76 22.28 14.23
CA HIS A 230 13.43 22.32 13.62
C HIS A 230 12.37 22.91 14.57
N ALA A 231 12.45 22.59 15.87
CA ALA A 231 11.61 23.19 16.90
C ALA A 231 11.81 24.71 17.05
N LYS A 232 13.02 25.23 16.79
CA LYS A 232 13.30 26.68 16.78
C LYS A 232 12.76 27.39 15.54
N HIS A 233 12.64 26.71 14.39
CA HIS A 233 12.08 27.29 13.16
C HIS A 233 10.54 27.31 13.15
N MET A 234 9.88 26.33 13.77
CA MET A 234 8.41 26.25 13.84
C MET A 234 7.74 27.36 14.67
N ILE A 235 8.46 27.96 15.63
CA ILE A 235 7.91 29.01 16.51
C ILE A 235 7.78 30.36 15.77
N ARG A 236 8.45 30.55 14.62
CA ARG A 236 8.51 31.85 13.93
C ARG A 236 7.45 32.06 12.83
N SER A 237 6.72 31.02 12.40
CA SER A 237 5.72 31.15 11.31
C SER A 237 4.25 31.10 11.76
N GLN A 238 3.97 31.04 13.07
CA GLN A 238 2.60 31.11 13.60
C GLN A 238 2.19 32.55 13.92
N LYS A 239 1.95 33.35 12.89
CA LYS A 239 1.15 34.59 12.95
C LYS A 239 0.88 35.03 11.52
N ILE A 240 -0.28 34.67 10.97
CA ILE A 240 -1.11 35.45 10.01
C ILE A 240 -2.20 34.52 9.39
N LYS A 241 -3.44 35.01 9.42
CA LYS A 241 -4.71 34.49 8.82
C LYS A 241 -5.61 33.59 9.70
N ARG A 242 -6.08 34.15 10.82
CA ARG A 242 -7.37 33.80 11.45
C ARG A 242 -8.42 34.85 11.07
N SER A 243 -9.24 34.57 10.05
CA SER A 243 -10.61 35.13 9.90
C SER A 243 -11.36 34.65 8.63
N GLN A 244 -10.76 33.86 7.74
CA GLN A 244 -11.41 33.36 6.51
C GLN A 244 -11.79 31.86 6.54
N GLN A 245 -11.61 31.19 7.68
CA GLN A 245 -11.65 29.72 7.79
C GLN A 245 -12.99 29.15 8.30
N GLN A 246 -13.94 30.03 8.65
CA GLN A 246 -15.18 29.64 9.34
C GLN A 246 -16.40 29.50 8.41
N MET A 247 -16.34 29.96 7.15
CA MET A 247 -17.41 29.73 6.15
C MET A 247 -17.19 28.47 5.28
N ILE A 248 -15.97 27.95 5.19
CA ILE A 248 -15.63 26.81 4.30
C ILE A 248 -16.00 25.45 4.93
N THR A 249 -16.07 25.37 6.26
CA THR A 249 -16.33 24.15 7.02
C THR A 249 -17.79 23.71 7.00
N ASP A 250 -18.74 24.65 6.96
CA ASP A 250 -20.18 24.32 6.94
C ASP A 250 -20.66 23.84 5.57
N GLN A 251 -20.06 24.35 4.48
CA GLN A 251 -20.42 23.94 3.11
C GLN A 251 -19.98 22.50 2.78
N ARG A 252 -18.89 22.01 3.41
CA ARG A 252 -18.45 20.61 3.31
C ARG A 252 -19.37 19.65 4.06
N ARG A 253 -19.90 20.09 5.20
CA ARG A 253 -20.87 19.33 6.02
C ARG A 253 -22.16 19.04 5.25
N ILE A 254 -22.69 20.03 4.52
CA ILE A 254 -23.93 19.89 3.76
C ILE A 254 -23.77 18.92 2.58
N ARG A 255 -22.64 18.96 1.84
CA ARG A 255 -22.38 18.01 0.73
C ARG A 255 -22.25 16.57 1.22
N PHE A 256 -21.62 16.36 2.38
CA PHE A 256 -21.48 15.04 2.97
C PHE A 256 -22.83 14.43 3.38
N ILE A 257 -23.72 15.25 3.94
CA ILE A 257 -25.10 14.83 4.28
C ILE A 257 -25.85 14.44 3.00
N GLN A 258 -25.76 15.24 1.95
CA GLN A 258 -26.45 15.00 0.68
C GLN A 258 -25.95 13.73 -0.04
N ALA A 259 -24.64 13.47 -0.02
CA ALA A 259 -24.05 12.25 -0.59
C ALA A 259 -24.51 10.99 0.16
N LYS A 260 -24.60 11.06 1.49
CA LYS A 260 -25.05 9.95 2.35
C LYS A 260 -26.51 9.57 2.10
N ASP A 261 -27.38 10.55 1.91
CA ASP A 261 -28.81 10.30 1.65
C ASP A 261 -29.05 9.72 0.25
N ASN A 262 -28.32 10.21 -0.75
CA ASN A 262 -28.36 9.65 -2.11
C ASN A 262 -27.93 8.18 -2.15
N MET A 263 -26.88 7.84 -1.39
CA MET A 263 -26.38 6.46 -1.30
C MET A 263 -27.40 5.53 -0.62
N LYS A 264 -28.07 5.99 0.45
CA LYS A 264 -29.16 5.23 1.10
C LYS A 264 -30.31 4.93 0.13
N GLN A 265 -30.68 5.90 -0.71
CA GLN A 265 -31.78 5.76 -1.65
C GLN A 265 -31.42 4.78 -2.79
N ALA A 266 -30.18 4.85 -3.29
CA ALA A 266 -29.67 3.91 -4.29
C ALA A 266 -29.64 2.46 -3.77
N VAL A 267 -29.19 2.24 -2.53
CA VAL A 267 -29.18 0.91 -1.90
C VAL A 267 -30.60 0.36 -1.74
N LYS A 268 -31.56 1.20 -1.35
CA LYS A 268 -32.97 0.80 -1.21
C LYS A 268 -33.58 0.40 -2.56
N MET A 269 -33.27 1.14 -3.62
CA MET A 269 -33.71 0.82 -4.99
C MET A 269 -33.07 -0.48 -5.51
N ALA A 270 -31.78 -0.69 -5.25
CA ALA A 270 -31.08 -1.92 -5.65
C ALA A 270 -31.61 -3.16 -4.91
N LYS A 271 -32.01 -3.01 -3.64
CA LYS A 271 -32.65 -4.07 -2.85
C LYS A 271 -34.07 -4.38 -3.34
N ALA A 272 -34.85 -3.36 -3.72
CA ALA A 272 -36.17 -3.56 -4.33
C ALA A 272 -36.10 -4.23 -5.72
N ALA A 273 -35.03 -3.96 -6.48
CA ALA A 273 -34.80 -4.55 -7.79
C ALA A 273 -34.19 -5.96 -7.77
N GLY A 274 -33.94 -6.55 -6.58
CA GLY A 274 -33.35 -7.88 -6.43
C GLY A 274 -31.90 -8.00 -6.93
N LYS A 275 -31.22 -6.89 -7.24
CA LYS A 275 -29.84 -6.85 -7.77
C LYS A 275 -28.78 -6.73 -6.67
N ALA A 276 -29.18 -6.34 -5.46
CA ALA A 276 -28.28 -6.24 -4.33
C ALA A 276 -28.16 -7.59 -3.59
N ILE A 277 -26.98 -8.19 -3.61
CA ILE A 277 -26.63 -9.31 -2.75
C ILE A 277 -26.46 -8.75 -1.33
N GLU A 278 -27.29 -9.18 -0.39
CA GLU A 278 -27.17 -8.79 1.02
C GLU A 278 -25.94 -9.47 1.62
N TYR A 279 -24.84 -8.73 1.74
CA TYR A 279 -23.62 -9.20 2.39
C TYR A 279 -23.92 -9.45 3.87
N ARG A 280 -23.83 -10.72 4.30
CA ARG A 280 -24.04 -11.17 5.69
C ARG A 280 -22.72 -11.46 6.43
N GLY A 281 -21.62 -10.85 6.00
CA GLY A 281 -20.36 -10.79 6.74
C GLY A 281 -20.18 -9.43 7.41
N PRO A 282 -19.21 -9.28 8.32
CA PRO A 282 -18.76 -7.96 8.76
C PRO A 282 -18.09 -7.24 7.58
N LEU A 283 -18.52 -6.02 7.25
CA LEU A 283 -17.91 -5.14 6.24
C LEU A 283 -16.64 -4.50 6.84
N ASN A 284 -15.66 -5.33 7.26
CA ASN A 284 -14.51 -4.86 8.03
C ASN A 284 -13.24 -4.62 7.19
N ARG A 285 -13.20 -5.03 5.91
CA ARG A 285 -12.03 -4.83 5.04
C ARG A 285 -11.97 -3.37 4.56
N ALA A 286 -10.94 -2.65 4.97
CA ALA A 286 -10.75 -1.25 4.60
C ALA A 286 -9.99 -1.15 3.27
N ASN A 287 -10.53 -0.39 2.30
CA ASN A 287 -9.77 -0.02 1.10
C ASN A 287 -9.06 1.31 1.36
N ILE A 288 -7.73 1.29 1.41
CA ILE A 288 -6.92 2.49 1.60
C ILE A 288 -6.46 2.99 0.23
N GLY A 289 -7.28 3.88 -0.31
CA GLY A 289 -7.02 4.59 -1.56
C GLY A 289 -6.40 5.97 -1.34
N CYS A 290 -5.75 6.47 -2.36
CA CYS A 290 -5.15 7.79 -2.34
C CYS A 290 -6.18 8.94 -2.46
N ASN A 291 -6.12 9.92 -1.56
CA ASN A 291 -6.75 11.24 -1.69
C ASN A 291 -5.70 12.35 -1.93
N ARG A 292 -6.10 13.49 -2.51
CA ARG A 292 -5.21 14.58 -2.99
C ARG A 292 -4.10 15.04 -2.03
N ASP A 293 -4.31 14.95 -0.71
CA ASP A 293 -3.38 15.49 0.29
C ASP A 293 -2.49 14.42 0.97
N ASN A 294 -2.78 13.13 0.76
CA ASN A 294 -2.16 12.02 1.51
C ASN A 294 -1.16 11.20 0.69
N CYS A 295 -0.84 11.65 -0.52
CA CYS A 295 -0.08 10.86 -1.48
C CYS A 295 1.12 11.59 -2.06
N THR A 296 2.12 10.79 -2.37
CA THR A 296 3.29 11.21 -3.12
C THR A 296 3.04 10.97 -4.60
N HIS A 297 3.37 11.96 -5.41
CA HIS A 297 3.32 11.87 -6.86
C HIS A 297 4.71 11.61 -7.39
N ILE A 298 4.84 10.52 -8.16
CA ILE A 298 6.09 10.09 -8.77
C ILE A 298 5.89 10.16 -10.27
N GLU A 299 6.65 11.00 -10.95
CA GLU A 299 6.59 11.15 -12.41
C GLU A 299 7.82 10.50 -13.03
N CYS A 300 7.59 9.56 -13.95
CA CYS A 300 8.64 8.91 -14.71
C CYS A 300 8.51 9.27 -16.19
N ASP A 301 9.55 9.92 -16.71
CA ASP A 301 9.67 10.21 -18.14
C ASP A 301 10.34 9.02 -18.83
N ILE A 302 9.62 8.40 -19.76
CA ILE A 302 10.07 7.23 -20.53
C ILE A 302 10.42 7.72 -21.94
N GLN A 303 11.62 7.39 -22.39
CA GLN A 303 12.09 7.73 -23.73
C GLN A 303 11.52 6.77 -24.78
N ARG A 304 12.25 6.59 -25.89
CA ARG A 304 11.81 5.80 -27.03
C ARG A 304 11.61 4.33 -26.64
N LEU A 305 10.43 3.80 -26.93
CA LEU A 305 10.07 2.39 -26.79
C LEU A 305 9.76 1.79 -28.15
N ASN A 306 10.54 0.80 -28.58
CA ASN A 306 10.30 0.05 -29.80
C ASN A 306 9.22 -1.02 -29.59
N GLU A 307 8.89 -1.77 -30.65
CA GLU A 307 7.95 -2.89 -30.58
C GLU A 307 8.43 -3.95 -29.57
N ASP A 308 7.52 -4.37 -28.68
CA ASP A 308 7.72 -5.31 -27.57
C ASP A 308 8.80 -4.93 -26.55
N GLU A 309 9.30 -3.69 -26.61
CA GLU A 309 10.24 -3.15 -25.64
C GLU A 309 9.52 -2.71 -24.36
N PHE A 310 10.15 -2.97 -23.21
CA PHE A 310 9.58 -2.64 -21.91
C PHE A 310 10.58 -1.99 -20.96
N VAL A 311 10.04 -1.25 -20.00
CA VAL A 311 10.77 -0.67 -18.87
C VAL A 311 10.11 -1.07 -17.56
N LEU A 312 10.93 -1.19 -16.51
CA LEU A 312 10.50 -1.58 -15.18
C LEU A 312 10.84 -0.46 -14.20
N VAL A 313 9.85 -0.10 -13.38
CA VAL A 313 9.98 0.86 -12.28
C VAL A 313 9.53 0.16 -11.00
N GLU A 314 10.43 -0.01 -10.05
CA GLU A 314 10.16 -0.61 -8.75
C GLU A 314 10.26 0.45 -7.66
N ILE A 315 9.23 0.53 -6.82
CA ILE A 315 9.19 1.46 -5.69
C ILE A 315 9.25 0.66 -4.41
N TYR A 316 10.22 0.97 -3.56
CA TYR A 316 10.42 0.35 -2.27
C TYR A 316 9.90 1.22 -1.12
N ALA A 317 9.14 0.62 -0.23
CA ALA A 317 8.62 1.27 0.97
C ALA A 317 8.57 0.32 2.17
N ARG A 318 8.52 0.90 3.37
CA ARG A 318 8.16 0.17 4.60
C ARG A 318 6.70 0.41 4.96
N LEU A 319 6.00 -0.64 5.37
CA LEU A 319 4.67 -0.50 5.95
C LEU A 319 4.76 -0.02 7.40
N ALA A 320 4.15 1.12 7.71
CA ALA A 320 4.07 1.63 9.07
C ALA A 320 2.97 0.91 9.88
N LEU A 321 3.34 -0.19 10.54
CA LEU A 321 2.42 -1.03 11.31
C LEU A 321 1.67 -0.27 12.40
N ASN A 322 2.36 0.63 13.12
CA ASN A 322 1.76 1.43 14.18
C ASN A 322 0.57 2.26 13.69
N THR A 323 0.60 2.78 12.45
CA THR A 323 -0.49 3.58 11.89
C THR A 323 -1.74 2.76 11.63
N LEU A 324 -1.59 1.50 11.18
CA LEU A 324 -2.71 0.58 10.97
C LEU A 324 -3.38 0.22 12.30
N ILE A 325 -2.56 -0.16 13.29
CA ILE A 325 -3.02 -0.56 14.62
C ILE A 325 -3.71 0.61 15.33
N ASP A 326 -3.12 1.80 15.29
CA ASP A 326 -3.68 3.00 15.95
C ASP A 326 -5.03 3.43 15.35
N ASN A 327 -5.25 3.18 14.06
CA ASN A 327 -6.50 3.50 13.37
C ASN A 327 -7.53 2.36 13.45
N ASN A 328 -7.25 1.28 14.19
CA ASN A 328 -8.12 0.11 14.30
C ASN A 328 -8.43 -0.53 12.93
N ILE A 329 -7.46 -0.46 12.00
CA ILE A 329 -7.53 -1.07 10.67
C ILE A 329 -6.74 -2.37 10.72
N TYR A 330 -7.45 -3.48 10.87
CA TYR A 330 -6.82 -4.79 11.00
C TYR A 330 -6.65 -5.49 9.65
N GLU A 331 -7.66 -5.41 8.79
CA GLU A 331 -7.66 -5.96 7.42
C GLU A 331 -7.77 -4.80 6.41
N ALA A 332 -6.80 -4.67 5.51
CA ALA A 332 -6.80 -3.60 4.53
C ALA A 332 -6.16 -3.96 3.18
N ASP A 333 -6.77 -3.42 2.12
CA ASP A 333 -6.18 -3.37 0.78
C ASP A 333 -5.48 -2.02 0.59
N ILE A 334 -4.15 -2.04 0.52
CA ILE A 334 -3.36 -0.83 0.27
C ILE A 334 -3.01 -0.78 -1.21
N SER A 335 -3.55 0.22 -1.91
CA SER A 335 -3.40 0.34 -3.36
C SER A 335 -2.58 1.58 -3.77
N SER A 336 -1.62 1.40 -4.67
CA SER A 336 -1.02 2.51 -5.43
C SER A 336 -1.51 2.49 -6.87
N ILE A 337 -1.62 3.67 -7.49
CA ILE A 337 -2.20 3.80 -8.82
C ILE A 337 -1.11 4.25 -9.78
N GLY A 338 -0.89 3.49 -10.84
CA GLY A 338 -0.04 3.88 -11.97
C GLY A 338 -0.90 4.30 -13.16
N ILE A 339 -0.51 5.41 -13.80
CA ILE A 339 -1.16 5.94 -14.99
C ILE A 339 -0.09 6.12 -16.06
N ALA A 340 -0.18 5.36 -17.15
CA ALA A 340 0.75 5.45 -18.27
C ALA A 340 0.10 6.12 -19.47
N LYS A 341 0.80 7.08 -20.08
CA LYS A 341 0.33 7.86 -21.22
C LYS A 341 1.44 7.96 -22.27
N ILE A 342 1.03 8.03 -23.54
CA ILE A 342 1.96 8.37 -24.62
C ILE A 342 2.13 9.89 -24.63
N SER A 343 3.37 10.37 -24.49
CA SER A 343 3.68 11.80 -24.48
C SER A 343 4.11 12.30 -25.87
N ALA A 344 4.78 11.44 -26.65
CA ALA A 344 5.25 11.77 -27.99
C ALA A 344 5.22 10.56 -28.93
N LEU A 345 4.78 10.82 -30.17
CA LEU A 345 4.85 9.89 -31.30
C LEU A 345 5.74 10.48 -32.40
N PRO A 346 6.31 9.66 -33.29
CA PRO A 346 7.17 10.14 -34.37
C PRO A 346 6.45 11.09 -35.34
N SER A 347 5.11 11.00 -35.48
CA SER A 347 4.30 11.92 -36.29
C SER A 347 2.98 12.26 -35.57
N VAL A 348 2.50 13.51 -35.72
CA VAL A 348 1.31 14.10 -35.03
C VAL A 348 0.38 14.66 -36.13
N PRO A 349 -0.96 14.39 -36.18
CA PRO A 349 -1.91 14.73 -35.10
C PRO A 349 -3.14 13.80 -34.85
N ARG A 350 -3.25 12.59 -35.41
CA ARG A 350 -4.52 11.82 -35.35
C ARG A 350 -4.60 10.67 -34.35
N TYR A 351 -3.48 10.11 -33.94
CA TYR A 351 -3.48 8.95 -33.05
C TYR A 351 -3.27 9.37 -31.60
N ASN A 352 -4.35 9.34 -30.80
CA ASN A 352 -4.31 9.63 -29.37
C ASN A 352 -4.93 8.45 -28.60
N PRO A 353 -4.16 7.41 -28.28
CA PRO A 353 -4.67 6.29 -27.52
C PRO A 353 -5.00 6.71 -26.08
N PRO A 354 -6.01 6.08 -25.45
CA PRO A 354 -6.36 6.38 -24.07
C PRO A 354 -5.22 6.02 -23.12
N ALA A 355 -5.14 6.74 -22.00
CA ALA A 355 -4.23 6.43 -20.91
C ALA A 355 -4.54 5.03 -20.33
N GLN A 356 -3.49 4.29 -19.99
CA GLN A 356 -3.61 3.03 -19.26
C GLN A 356 -3.55 3.31 -17.75
N LEU A 357 -4.37 2.60 -16.98
CA LEU A 357 -4.44 2.75 -15.52
C LEU A 357 -4.43 1.37 -14.87
N VAL A 358 -3.55 1.20 -13.87
CA VAL A 358 -3.44 -0.02 -13.07
C VAL A 358 -3.32 0.35 -11.60
N ALA A 359 -4.11 -0.32 -10.76
CA ALA A 359 -3.96 -0.29 -9.32
C ALA A 359 -3.16 -1.52 -8.88
N VAL A 360 -2.07 -1.29 -8.15
CA VAL A 360 -1.24 -2.35 -7.55
C VAL A 360 -1.59 -2.41 -6.07
N THR A 361 -2.07 -3.56 -5.63
CA THR A 361 -2.61 -3.76 -4.27
C THR A 361 -1.72 -4.71 -3.48
N THR A 362 -1.50 -4.36 -2.22
CA THR A 362 -0.99 -5.29 -1.19
C THR A 362 -2.11 -5.57 -0.21
N ASP A 363 -2.43 -6.85 -0.01
CA ASP A 363 -3.38 -7.31 0.99
C ASP A 363 -2.68 -7.42 2.34
N VAL A 364 -3.22 -6.76 3.36
CA VAL A 364 -2.62 -6.70 4.70
C VAL A 364 -3.58 -7.30 5.70
N ASN A 365 -3.18 -8.43 6.30
CA ASN A 365 -4.03 -9.23 7.18
C ASN A 365 -3.39 -9.42 8.57
N PRO A 366 -4.19 -9.46 9.64
CA PRO A 366 -3.68 -9.70 10.98
C PRO A 366 -3.52 -11.21 11.22
N THR A 367 -2.41 -11.63 11.82
CA THR A 367 -2.22 -13.04 12.24
C THR A 367 -3.05 -13.41 13.48
N ASP A 368 -3.44 -12.42 14.29
CA ASP A 368 -4.11 -12.60 15.58
C ASP A 368 -5.51 -11.94 15.60
N PRO A 369 -6.51 -12.45 14.85
CA PRO A 369 -7.82 -11.80 14.72
C PRO A 369 -8.66 -11.82 16.00
N GLU A 370 -8.40 -12.74 16.94
CA GLU A 370 -9.26 -13.00 18.10
C GLU A 370 -9.22 -11.94 19.20
N GLN A 371 -8.22 -11.04 19.21
CA GLN A 371 -8.05 -10.04 20.28
C GLN A 371 -8.42 -8.60 19.91
N ALA A 372 -8.76 -8.35 18.64
CA ALA A 372 -9.43 -7.11 18.25
C ALA A 372 -10.80 -6.97 18.94
N GLN A 373 -11.33 -8.07 19.50
CA GLN A 373 -12.61 -8.11 20.18
C GLN A 373 -12.45 -8.29 21.70
N TYR A 374 -12.82 -7.22 22.41
CA TYR A 374 -13.20 -7.17 23.83
C TYR A 374 -12.08 -7.27 24.88
N GLY A 375 -11.47 -6.12 25.18
CA GLY A 375 -11.20 -5.81 26.57
C GLY A 375 -12.55 -5.86 27.33
N VAL A 376 -12.71 -6.81 28.25
CA VAL A 376 -13.95 -6.99 29.03
C VAL A 376 -14.29 -5.65 29.69
N PRO A 377 -15.43 -5.04 29.35
CA PRO A 377 -15.77 -3.72 29.86
C PRO A 377 -15.78 -3.65 31.39
N TRP A 378 -15.34 -2.52 31.94
CA TRP A 378 -15.14 -2.40 33.39
C TRP A 378 -16.40 -2.62 34.24
N TRP A 379 -17.59 -2.36 33.67
CA TRP A 379 -18.87 -2.58 34.32
C TRP A 379 -19.13 -4.05 34.66
N LEU A 380 -18.54 -5.00 33.91
CA LEU A 380 -18.66 -6.42 34.22
C LEU A 380 -17.87 -6.82 35.47
N TYR A 381 -16.71 -6.19 35.72
CA TYR A 381 -16.00 -6.37 37.00
C TYR A 381 -16.82 -5.81 38.16
N LEU A 382 -17.49 -4.68 37.97
CA LEU A 382 -18.38 -4.08 38.98
C LEU A 382 -19.57 -5.00 39.29
N ILE A 383 -20.21 -5.57 38.27
CA ILE A 383 -21.30 -6.54 38.43
C ILE A 383 -20.82 -7.79 39.16
N ALA A 384 -19.64 -8.32 38.81
CA ALA A 384 -19.08 -9.50 39.47
C ALA A 384 -18.82 -9.26 40.96
N ILE A 385 -18.28 -8.09 41.32
CA ILE A 385 -18.06 -7.70 42.72
C ILE A 385 -19.39 -7.55 43.47
N LEU A 386 -20.40 -6.92 42.87
CA LEU A 386 -21.73 -6.79 43.47
C LEU A 386 -22.38 -8.14 43.74
N ILE A 387 -22.34 -9.05 42.76
CA ILE A 387 -22.86 -10.41 42.92
C ILE A 387 -22.09 -11.15 44.03
N GLY A 388 -20.76 -11.02 44.06
CA GLY A 388 -19.91 -11.61 45.09
C GLY A 388 -20.27 -11.12 46.50
N LEU A 389 -20.52 -9.81 46.67
CA LEU A 389 -20.93 -9.23 47.96
C LEU A 389 -22.32 -9.70 48.39
N VAL A 390 -23.26 -9.83 47.45
CA VAL A 390 -24.60 -10.35 47.74
C VAL A 390 -24.55 -11.81 48.19
N ILE A 391 -23.75 -12.64 47.50
CA ILE A 391 -23.56 -14.05 47.89
C ILE A 391 -22.88 -14.15 49.26
N LEU A 392 -21.86 -13.33 49.52
CA LEU A 392 -21.19 -13.27 50.83
C LEU A 392 -22.16 -12.90 51.94
N ALA A 393 -22.99 -11.87 51.72
CA ALA A 393 -24.00 -11.44 52.68
C ALA A 393 -25.03 -12.55 52.96
N LEU A 394 -25.50 -13.24 51.92
CA LEU A 394 -26.41 -14.39 52.05
C LEU A 394 -25.76 -15.55 52.81
N LEU A 395 -24.49 -15.85 52.57
CA LEU A 395 -23.75 -16.87 53.33
C LEU A 395 -23.62 -16.51 54.80
N ILE A 396 -23.29 -15.25 55.13
CA ILE A 396 -23.24 -14.78 56.51
C ILE A 396 -24.62 -14.90 57.17
N LEU A 397 -25.69 -14.54 56.47
CA LEU A 397 -27.07 -14.67 56.95
C LEU A 397 -27.46 -16.14 57.17
N CYS A 398 -27.09 -17.03 56.25
CA CYS A 398 -27.32 -18.46 56.39
C CYS A 398 -26.54 -19.05 57.56
N LEU A 399 -25.25 -18.72 57.72
CA LEU A 399 -24.41 -19.15 58.84
C LEU A 399 -24.91 -18.59 60.18
N TRP A 400 -25.42 -17.35 60.19
CA TRP A 400 -26.06 -16.75 61.35
C TRP A 400 -27.37 -17.45 61.71
N ARG A 401 -28.22 -17.77 60.71
CA ARG A 401 -29.49 -18.47 60.91
C ARG A 401 -29.30 -19.93 61.31
N CYS A 402 -28.29 -20.60 60.78
CA CYS A 402 -27.87 -21.96 61.14
C CYS A 402 -27.15 -22.02 62.51
N GLY A 403 -26.99 -20.88 63.20
CA GLY A 403 -26.49 -20.86 64.57
C GLY A 403 -24.98 -21.04 64.72
N PHE A 404 -24.20 -20.96 63.63
CA PHE A 404 -22.74 -21.10 63.67
C PHE A 404 -22.09 -20.03 64.56
N PHE A 405 -22.66 -18.83 64.62
CA PHE A 405 -22.19 -17.76 65.51
C PHE A 405 -22.73 -17.84 66.95
N LYS A 406 -23.64 -18.77 67.25
CA LYS A 406 -24.06 -19.05 68.63
C LYS A 406 -23.08 -20.06 69.24
N ARG A 407 -22.04 -19.53 69.89
CA ARG A 407 -21.15 -20.35 70.73
C ARG A 407 -21.96 -20.95 71.88
N HIS A 408 -22.35 -22.22 71.78
CA HIS A 408 -22.67 -23.03 72.95
C HIS A 408 -21.36 -23.24 73.72
N ARG A 409 -21.12 -22.41 74.74
CA ARG A 409 -20.14 -22.75 75.75
C ARG A 409 -20.74 -23.87 76.60
N PRO A 410 -20.01 -24.96 76.89
CA PRO A 410 -20.54 -26.04 77.73
C PRO A 410 -20.98 -25.46 79.10
N PRO A 411 -22.07 -25.97 79.69
CA PRO A 411 -22.45 -25.59 81.05
C PRO A 411 -21.29 -25.92 81.97
N THR A 412 -20.94 -24.93 82.79
CA THR A 412 -19.95 -25.00 83.85
C THR A 412 -20.37 -26.02 84.88
N GLU A 413 -19.74 -27.18 84.90
CA GLU A 413 -19.52 -27.93 86.13
C GLU A 413 -18.01 -28.06 86.31
N GLN A 414 -17.54 -27.52 87.44
CA GLN A 414 -16.19 -27.67 88.02
C GLN A 414 -15.10 -26.75 87.45
N ALA A 415 -14.95 -25.57 88.07
CA ALA A 415 -13.68 -24.84 88.05
C ALA A 415 -12.68 -25.60 88.92
N THR A 416 -11.82 -26.43 88.32
CA THR A 416 -10.76 -27.14 89.06
C THR A 416 -9.61 -26.20 89.42
N TYR A 417 -9.33 -26.04 90.71
CA TYR A 417 -8.16 -25.32 91.23
C TYR A 417 -6.91 -26.19 91.04
N ASN A 418 -5.94 -25.73 90.25
CA ASN A 418 -4.64 -26.41 90.09
C ASN A 418 -3.58 -25.64 90.89
N THR A 419 -3.17 -26.20 92.04
CA THR A 419 -2.23 -25.57 93.00
C THR A 419 -0.76 -25.56 92.57
N ASN A 420 -0.43 -25.93 91.33
CA ASN A 420 0.95 -26.12 90.91
C ASN A 420 1.47 -25.08 89.90
N ALA A 421 1.09 -23.80 90.05
CA ALA A 421 1.78 -22.70 89.38
C ALA A 421 1.90 -21.49 90.31
N LYS A 422 3.13 -21.18 90.73
CA LYS A 422 3.45 -20.02 91.55
C LYS A 422 2.99 -18.72 90.86
N ASN A 423 2.18 -17.95 91.59
CA ASN A 423 1.82 -16.54 91.39
C ASN A 423 0.93 -16.19 90.19
N MET A 424 -0.36 -16.52 90.28
CA MET A 424 -1.49 -15.57 90.17
C MET A 424 -2.78 -16.39 90.20
N ASP A 425 -3.49 -16.35 91.33
CA ASP A 425 -4.81 -16.99 91.43
C ASP A 425 -5.77 -16.27 90.47
N MET A 426 -6.21 -16.97 89.42
CA MET A 426 -7.22 -16.50 88.48
C MET A 426 -8.28 -17.59 88.32
N TYR A 427 -9.55 -17.20 88.33
CA TYR A 427 -10.67 -18.08 87.97
C TYR A 427 -11.30 -17.61 86.66
N ALA A 428 -11.96 -18.51 85.94
CA ALA A 428 -12.65 -18.20 84.69
C ALA A 428 -14.16 -18.42 84.87
N ASP A 429 -14.97 -17.48 84.35
CA ASP A 429 -16.43 -17.57 84.33
C ASP A 429 -16.96 -17.33 82.91
N SER A 430 -18.21 -17.71 82.67
CA SER A 430 -19.02 -17.50 81.46
C SER A 430 -18.87 -16.12 80.82
N GLN A 431 -18.65 -15.06 81.60
CA GLN A 431 -18.51 -13.69 81.11
C GLN A 431 -17.05 -13.25 80.86
N VAL A 432 -16.06 -13.80 81.58
CA VAL A 432 -14.67 -13.29 81.58
C VAL A 432 -13.66 -14.43 81.65
N ARG A 433 -12.68 -14.41 80.74
CA ARG A 433 -11.68 -15.48 80.59
C ARG A 433 -10.67 -15.56 81.74
N PHE A 434 -10.40 -14.44 82.42
CA PHE A 434 -9.44 -14.35 83.52
C PHE A 434 -9.92 -13.30 84.54
N ALA A 435 -10.45 -13.74 85.68
CA ALA A 435 -10.90 -12.87 86.76
C ALA A 435 -10.05 -13.07 88.02
N HIS A 436 -9.76 -11.97 88.72
CA HIS A 436 -9.00 -11.99 89.97
C HIS A 436 -9.88 -12.44 91.16
N PRO A 437 -9.29 -13.04 92.22
CA PRO A 437 -10.04 -13.76 93.26
C PRO A 437 -10.97 -12.90 94.10
N HIS A 438 -10.70 -11.59 94.19
CA HIS A 438 -11.51 -10.63 94.94
C HIS A 438 -12.85 -10.31 94.26
N MET A 439 -13.03 -10.68 92.98
CA MET A 439 -14.29 -10.52 92.26
C MET A 439 -15.25 -11.71 92.44
N TYR A 440 -14.82 -12.73 93.20
CA TYR A 440 -15.64 -13.90 93.53
C TYR A 440 -16.66 -13.56 94.62
N SER A 441 -17.93 -13.89 94.37
CA SER A 441 -18.98 -13.87 95.40
C SER A 441 -19.71 -15.21 95.43
N GLU A 442 -19.89 -15.76 96.63
CA GLU A 442 -20.47 -17.09 96.86
C GLU A 442 -21.91 -17.18 96.36
N ASP A 443 -22.69 -16.10 96.52
CA ASP A 443 -24.08 -15.99 96.02
C ASP A 443 -24.22 -16.09 94.49
N ARG A 444 -23.16 -15.75 93.75
CA ARG A 444 -23.18 -15.72 92.27
C ARG A 444 -22.45 -16.89 91.64
N HIS A 445 -21.46 -17.45 92.32
CA HIS A 445 -20.54 -18.44 91.77
C HIS A 445 -20.63 -19.81 92.44
N GLY A 446 -21.43 -19.94 93.52
CA GLY A 446 -21.60 -21.18 94.27
C GLY A 446 -20.56 -21.37 95.37
N ILE A 447 -20.65 -22.51 96.07
CA ILE A 447 -19.71 -22.90 97.13
C ILE A 447 -18.40 -23.36 96.48
N ARG A 448 -17.26 -22.90 96.99
CA ARG A 448 -15.94 -23.36 96.54
C ARG A 448 -15.77 -24.83 96.94
N VAL A 449 -15.50 -25.71 95.96
CA VAL A 449 -15.19 -27.13 96.19
C VAL A 449 -13.70 -27.37 96.04
#